data_AF-A0A4Q6UQM3-F1
#
_entry.id   AF-A0A4Q6UQM3-F1
#
_cell.length_a   1.000
_cell.length_b   1.000
_cell.length_c   1.000
_cell.angle_alpha   90.00
_cell.angle_beta   90.00
_cell.angle_gamma   90.00
#
_symmetry.space_group_name_H-M   'P 1'
#
loop_
_entity.id
_entity.type
_entity.pdbx_description
1 polymer ?
#
loop_
_entity_poly.entity_id
_entity_poly.type
_entity_poly.pdbx_seq_one_letter_code
_entity_poly.pdbx_strand_id
1 'polypeptide(L)'
;MRSRPYTRSVAAGVVAAAALALLPATTATAAPAPVAAAADTCRGVSTVGLYCGYSTSNAFAQRGSKGAHVKEIQALINETTIWPKQTGKRLAVDGDFGPSTESAVFWFQWYYGSEALSDGLVGPKTWEMLRYGKR
;
A
#
# COMPACT_ATOMS: atom_id res chain seq x y z
N MET A 1 -2.22 3.56 80.58
CA MET A 1 -2.36 2.08 80.75
C MET A 1 -1.47 1.44 79.68
N ARG A 2 -0.17 1.21 79.91
CA ARG A 2 0.48 0.01 80.49
C ARG A 2 -0.01 -1.33 79.92
N SER A 3 0.67 -1.73 78.84
CA SER A 3 1.16 -3.07 78.45
C SER A 3 0.65 -4.32 79.20
N ARG A 4 0.27 -5.36 78.43
CA ARG A 4 0.59 -6.77 78.71
C ARG A 4 0.79 -7.60 77.41
N PRO A 5 1.59 -8.70 77.46
CA PRO A 5 2.24 -9.33 76.30
C PRO A 5 1.97 -10.84 76.11
N TYR A 6 2.56 -11.43 75.03
CA TYR A 6 2.89 -12.87 74.81
C TYR A 6 1.69 -13.86 74.67
N THR A 7 1.69 -14.96 73.89
CA THR A 7 2.73 -15.87 73.35
C THR A 7 2.04 -16.90 72.40
N ARG A 8 2.85 -17.59 71.56
CA ARG A 8 2.71 -19.00 71.06
C ARG A 8 1.73 -19.24 69.90
N SER A 9 1.95 -20.05 68.86
CA SER A 9 3.02 -21.00 68.42
C SER A 9 2.76 -21.29 66.92
N VAL A 10 3.77 -21.30 66.04
CA VAL A 10 4.45 -22.45 65.37
C VAL A 10 3.65 -23.22 64.30
N ALA A 11 4.33 -23.35 63.14
CA ALA A 11 4.21 -24.37 62.08
C ALA A 11 2.97 -24.28 61.17
N ALA A 12 2.99 -24.67 59.90
CA ALA A 12 4.01 -25.01 58.91
C ALA A 12 3.16 -25.32 57.65
N GLY A 13 3.57 -24.91 56.46
CA GLY A 13 2.67 -25.14 55.32
C GLY A 13 3.11 -24.64 53.96
N VAL A 14 4.27 -25.13 53.52
CA VAL A 14 4.59 -25.51 52.14
C VAL A 14 4.33 -24.49 51.02
N VAL A 15 5.45 -24.03 50.48
CA VAL A 15 5.69 -23.42 49.18
C VAL A 15 4.95 -24.15 48.04
N ALA A 16 4.20 -23.40 47.22
CA ALA A 16 3.94 -23.79 45.83
C ALA A 16 4.39 -22.64 44.92
N ALA A 17 5.66 -22.73 44.49
CA ALA A 17 6.19 -21.90 43.43
C ALA A 17 5.60 -22.39 42.10
N ALA A 18 4.74 -21.59 41.47
CA ALA A 18 4.33 -21.82 40.09
C ALA A 18 5.41 -21.29 39.15
N ALA A 19 6.15 -22.23 38.56
CA ALA A 19 7.20 -21.96 37.58
C ALA A 19 6.62 -21.66 36.17
N LEU A 20 7.24 -20.68 35.53
CA LEU A 20 7.37 -20.38 34.09
C LEU A 20 6.45 -21.06 33.05
N ALA A 21 5.88 -20.22 32.19
CA ALA A 21 5.90 -20.47 30.75
C ALA A 21 6.21 -19.15 30.00
N LEU A 22 7.49 -18.91 29.72
CA LEU A 22 7.92 -17.92 28.72
C LEU A 22 7.53 -18.48 27.35
N LEU A 23 6.54 -17.89 26.71
CA LEU A 23 6.24 -18.14 25.30
C LEU A 23 7.37 -17.51 24.45
N PRO A 24 7.99 -18.26 23.52
CA PRO A 24 8.86 -17.64 22.54
C PRO A 24 8.00 -16.79 21.60
N ALA A 25 8.21 -15.48 21.62
CA ALA A 25 7.71 -14.60 20.57
C ALA A 25 8.42 -14.99 19.27
N THR A 26 7.76 -15.81 18.46
CA THR A 26 8.19 -16.08 17.10
C THR A 26 8.14 -14.76 16.35
N THR A 27 9.30 -14.16 16.10
CA THR A 27 9.42 -13.06 15.16
C THR A 27 8.95 -13.57 13.81
N ALA A 28 7.75 -13.15 13.40
CA ALA A 28 7.28 -13.34 12.04
C ALA A 28 8.20 -12.52 11.13
N THR A 29 9.26 -13.16 10.63
CA THR A 29 10.04 -12.62 9.52
C THR A 29 9.09 -12.62 8.32
N ALA A 30 8.46 -11.48 8.07
CA ALA A 30 7.74 -11.25 6.83
C ALA A 30 8.73 -11.52 5.69
N ALA A 31 8.50 -12.62 4.98
CA ALA A 31 9.22 -12.87 3.73
C ALA A 31 9.07 -11.61 2.87
N PRO A 32 10.16 -11.10 2.26
CA PRO A 32 10.03 -10.03 1.30
C PRO A 32 9.09 -10.52 0.21
N ALA A 33 7.88 -9.96 0.16
CA ALA A 33 6.99 -10.17 -0.97
C ALA A 33 7.81 -9.86 -2.22
N PRO A 34 7.80 -10.72 -3.25
CA PRO A 34 8.52 -10.42 -4.47
C PRO A 34 7.94 -9.10 -4.98
N VAL A 35 8.75 -8.03 -4.90
CA VAL A 35 8.46 -6.79 -5.59
C VAL A 35 8.29 -7.19 -7.04
N ALA A 36 7.03 -7.19 -7.48
CA ALA A 36 6.66 -7.54 -8.84
C ALA A 36 7.63 -6.82 -9.77
N ALA A 37 8.38 -7.61 -10.54
CA ALA A 37 9.31 -7.10 -11.52
C ALA A 37 8.62 -5.99 -12.29
N ALA A 38 9.29 -4.84 -12.36
CA ALA A 38 8.82 -3.66 -13.06
C ALA A 38 8.26 -4.08 -14.43
N ALA A 39 7.15 -3.47 -14.83
CA ALA A 39 6.65 -3.60 -16.19
C ALA A 39 7.69 -2.96 -17.12
N ASP A 40 8.66 -3.75 -17.57
CA ASP A 40 9.68 -3.30 -18.48
C ASP A 40 9.00 -3.02 -19.82
N THR A 41 8.72 -1.73 -19.98
CA THR A 41 8.15 -1.02 -21.12
C THR A 41 6.66 -1.27 -21.38
N CYS A 42 5.85 -0.36 -20.82
CA CYS A 42 4.56 -0.08 -21.40
C CYS A 42 4.71 0.19 -22.91
N ARG A 43 3.86 -0.44 -23.72
CA ARG A 43 3.92 -0.38 -25.19
C ARG A 43 2.61 0.13 -25.77
N GLY A 44 2.65 0.68 -26.98
CA GLY A 44 1.45 1.02 -27.73
C GLY A 44 0.77 -0.22 -28.30
N VAL A 45 -0.54 -0.36 -28.07
CA VAL A 45 -1.40 -1.40 -28.65
C VAL A 45 -2.58 -0.71 -29.33
N SER A 46 -2.85 -1.03 -30.60
CA SER A 46 -3.82 -0.29 -31.43
C SER A 46 -5.23 -0.23 -30.85
N THR A 47 -5.67 -1.26 -30.12
CA THR A 47 -7.02 -1.37 -29.59
C THR A 47 -7.23 -0.69 -28.24
N VAL A 48 -6.18 -0.52 -27.44
CA VAL A 48 -6.29 -0.03 -26.05
C VAL A 48 -5.42 1.18 -25.75
N GLY A 49 -4.49 1.56 -26.64
CA GLY A 49 -3.50 2.60 -26.42
C GLY A 49 -2.27 2.06 -25.69
N LEU A 50 -1.64 2.90 -24.86
CA LEU A 50 -0.52 2.48 -24.02
C LEU A 50 -0.96 1.40 -23.02
N TYR A 51 -0.20 0.31 -22.97
CA TYR A 51 -0.51 -0.87 -22.19
C TYR A 51 0.75 -1.43 -21.52
N CYS A 52 0.68 -1.63 -20.20
CA CYS A 52 1.81 -2.07 -19.36
C CYS A 52 1.74 -3.56 -18.99
N GLY A 53 0.77 -4.31 -19.52
CA GLY A 53 0.70 -5.76 -19.29
C GLY A 53 -0.23 -6.20 -18.16
N TYR A 54 -0.90 -5.29 -17.45
CA TYR A 54 -1.72 -5.67 -16.29
C TYR A 54 -3.21 -5.74 -16.62
N SER A 55 -3.76 -4.75 -17.33
CA SER A 55 -5.20 -4.72 -17.63
C SER A 55 -5.51 -3.93 -18.88
N THR A 56 -6.39 -4.45 -19.71
CA THR A 56 -7.02 -3.72 -20.83
C THR A 56 -8.32 -3.01 -20.41
N SER A 57 -8.83 -3.32 -19.22
CA SER A 57 -10.02 -2.65 -18.67
C SER A 57 -9.72 -1.21 -18.29
N ASN A 58 -10.68 -0.33 -18.60
CA ASN A 58 -10.73 1.08 -18.16
C ASN A 58 -11.74 1.24 -17.01
N ALA A 59 -11.82 0.25 -16.12
CA ALA A 59 -12.69 0.30 -14.95
C ALA A 59 -12.38 1.52 -14.09
N PHE A 60 -13.42 2.11 -13.52
CA PHE A 60 -13.27 3.23 -12.60
C PHE A 60 -12.43 2.81 -11.38
N ALA A 61 -11.51 3.67 -10.97
CA ALA A 61 -10.68 3.45 -9.79
C ALA A 61 -10.59 4.70 -8.90
N GLN A 62 -10.62 4.48 -7.60
CA GLN A 62 -10.45 5.49 -6.57
C GLN A 62 -9.78 4.86 -5.35
N ARG A 63 -9.54 5.66 -4.30
CA ARG A 63 -9.04 5.14 -3.02
C ARG A 63 -9.85 3.92 -2.54
N GLY A 64 -9.14 2.84 -2.25
CA GLY A 64 -9.71 1.55 -1.84
C GLY A 64 -10.01 0.57 -2.98
N SER A 65 -10.02 1.02 -4.25
CA SER A 65 -10.07 0.12 -5.40
C SER A 65 -8.86 -0.82 -5.42
N LYS A 66 -9.08 -2.04 -5.93
CA LYS A 66 -8.05 -3.08 -6.01
C LYS A 66 -8.07 -3.81 -7.35
N GLY A 67 -6.93 -4.36 -7.74
CA GLY A 67 -6.80 -5.34 -8.81
C GLY A 67 -5.97 -4.88 -10.01
N ALA A 68 -6.10 -5.62 -11.12
CA ALA A 68 -5.22 -5.49 -12.27
C ALA A 68 -5.32 -4.12 -12.98
N HIS A 69 -6.50 -3.51 -13.02
CA HIS A 69 -6.68 -2.16 -13.57
C HIS A 69 -5.96 -1.08 -12.74
N VAL A 70 -5.85 -1.28 -11.42
CA VAL A 70 -5.04 -0.40 -10.56
C VAL A 70 -3.55 -0.58 -10.81
N LYS A 71 -3.07 -1.82 -10.99
CA LYS A 71 -1.68 -2.08 -11.41
C LYS A 71 -1.35 -1.37 -12.72
N GLU A 72 -2.28 -1.42 -13.67
CA GLU A 72 -2.13 -0.73 -14.95
C GLU A 72 -1.98 0.79 -14.77
N ILE A 73 -2.82 1.43 -13.94
CA ILE A 73 -2.71 2.86 -13.61
C ILE A 73 -1.33 3.17 -12.99
N GLN A 74 -0.94 2.40 -11.97
CA GLN A 74 0.31 2.59 -11.24
C GLN A 74 1.53 2.48 -12.19
N ALA A 75 1.53 1.47 -13.06
CA ALA A 75 2.57 1.25 -14.04
C ALA A 75 2.60 2.34 -15.12
N LEU A 76 1.45 2.73 -15.67
CA LEU A 76 1.39 3.80 -16.67
C LEU A 76 1.98 5.10 -16.10
N ILE A 77 1.64 5.48 -14.87
CA ILE A 77 2.21 6.67 -14.24
C ILE A 77 3.72 6.52 -14.05
N ASN A 78 4.19 5.38 -13.53
CA ASN A 78 5.62 5.16 -13.28
C ASN A 78 6.49 5.14 -14.54
N GLU A 79 6.02 4.53 -15.63
CA GLU A 79 6.86 4.24 -16.80
C GLU A 79 6.69 5.25 -17.94
N THR A 80 5.56 5.95 -18.00
CA THR A 80 5.22 6.79 -19.17
C THR A 80 5.10 8.27 -18.84
N THR A 81 5.31 8.66 -17.59
CA THR A 81 5.24 10.06 -17.14
C THR A 81 6.55 10.49 -16.50
N ILE A 82 6.69 11.79 -16.25
CA ILE A 82 7.85 12.31 -15.51
C ILE A 82 7.69 12.22 -13.98
N TRP A 83 6.60 11.65 -13.46
CA TRP A 83 6.31 11.59 -12.02
C TRP A 83 7.49 11.10 -11.17
N PRO A 84 8.17 9.98 -11.50
CA PRO A 84 9.30 9.52 -10.68
C PRO A 84 10.49 10.47 -10.70
N LYS A 85 10.75 11.12 -11.84
CA LYS A 85 11.84 12.09 -11.97
C LYS A 85 11.53 13.36 -11.18
N GLN A 86 10.27 13.80 -11.18
CA GLN A 86 9.86 15.03 -10.51
C GLN A 86 9.69 14.87 -8.99
N THR A 87 9.23 13.70 -8.53
CA THR A 87 8.96 13.46 -7.10
C THR A 87 10.06 12.68 -6.37
N GLY A 88 10.98 12.06 -7.11
CA GLY A 88 11.97 11.14 -6.56
C GLY A 88 11.37 9.83 -6.02
N LYS A 89 10.10 9.53 -6.33
CA LYS A 89 9.37 8.36 -5.82
C LYS A 89 8.71 7.58 -6.94
N ARG A 90 8.64 6.26 -6.80
CA ARG A 90 7.86 5.37 -7.66
C ARG A 90 6.67 4.84 -6.89
N LEU A 91 5.55 4.63 -7.58
CA LEU A 91 4.43 3.88 -7.04
C LEU A 91 4.80 2.41 -6.92
N ALA A 92 4.34 1.74 -5.87
CA ALA A 92 4.28 0.29 -5.89
C ALA A 92 3.25 -0.15 -6.95
N VAL A 93 3.56 -1.16 -7.75
CA VAL A 93 2.64 -1.75 -8.74
C VAL A 93 1.96 -2.98 -8.13
N ASP A 94 1.30 -2.76 -7.00
CA ASP A 94 0.70 -3.80 -6.16
C ASP A 94 -0.78 -4.02 -6.50
N GLY A 95 -1.41 -3.09 -7.20
CA GLY A 95 -2.83 -3.13 -7.53
C GLY A 95 -3.71 -2.61 -6.41
N ASP A 96 -3.15 -1.95 -5.40
CA ASP A 96 -3.89 -1.32 -4.33
C ASP A 96 -3.93 0.20 -4.52
N PHE A 97 -5.14 0.74 -4.68
CA PHE A 97 -5.30 2.18 -4.87
C PHE A 97 -5.26 2.88 -3.50
N GLY A 98 -4.04 3.04 -3.00
CA GLY A 98 -3.75 3.69 -1.73
C GLY A 98 -3.52 5.20 -1.86
N PRO A 99 -3.15 5.87 -0.75
CA PRO A 99 -2.90 7.31 -0.73
C PRO A 99 -1.86 7.78 -1.75
N SER A 100 -0.79 6.99 -1.93
CA SER A 100 0.27 7.32 -2.89
C SER A 100 -0.23 7.26 -4.34
N THR A 101 -1.05 6.27 -4.68
CA THR A 101 -1.66 6.15 -6.02
C THR A 101 -2.62 7.30 -6.28
N GLU A 102 -3.47 7.65 -5.30
CA GLU A 102 -4.38 8.80 -5.43
C GLU A 102 -3.62 10.12 -5.65
N SER A 103 -2.57 10.36 -4.87
CA SER A 103 -1.75 11.57 -5.03
C SER A 103 -1.07 11.65 -6.39
N ALA A 104 -0.62 10.51 -6.93
CA ALA A 104 -0.01 10.44 -8.24
C ALA A 104 -1.03 10.62 -9.38
N VAL A 105 -2.25 10.09 -9.22
CA VAL A 105 -3.36 10.31 -10.16
C VAL A 105 -3.76 11.79 -10.17
N PHE A 106 -3.93 12.39 -8.99
CA PHE A 106 -4.23 13.82 -8.86
C PHE A 106 -3.16 14.67 -9.56
N TRP A 107 -1.88 14.39 -9.30
CA TRP A 107 -0.80 15.09 -9.98
C TRP A 107 -0.81 14.85 -11.48
N PHE A 108 -1.06 13.63 -11.93
CA PHE A 108 -1.12 13.30 -13.36
C PHE A 108 -2.21 14.10 -14.07
N GLN A 109 -3.40 14.19 -13.46
CA GLN A 109 -4.52 14.97 -13.97
C GLN A 109 -4.19 16.47 -14.02
N TRP A 110 -3.52 16.99 -13.00
CA TRP A 110 -3.10 18.39 -12.96
C TRP A 110 -2.03 18.70 -14.01
N TYR A 111 -1.04 17.81 -14.15
CA TYR A 111 0.14 18.02 -14.98
C TYR A 111 -0.14 17.83 -16.48
N TYR A 112 -0.94 16.82 -16.85
CA TYR A 112 -1.23 16.49 -18.26
C TYR A 112 -2.65 16.88 -18.70
N GLY A 113 -3.52 17.28 -17.76
CA GLY A 113 -4.89 17.67 -18.02
C GLY A 113 -5.14 19.13 -17.66
N SER A 114 -6.10 19.37 -16.77
CA SER A 114 -6.43 20.69 -16.25
C SER A 114 -6.77 20.60 -14.78
N GLU A 115 -6.62 21.71 -14.05
CA GLU A 115 -6.90 21.77 -12.61
C GLU A 115 -8.34 21.35 -12.27
N ALA A 116 -9.31 21.66 -13.14
CA ALA A 116 -10.72 21.26 -12.96
C ALA A 116 -10.95 19.74 -13.06
N LEU A 117 -9.98 18.96 -13.55
CA LEU A 117 -10.03 17.49 -13.62
C LEU A 117 -9.22 16.81 -12.53
N SER A 118 -8.51 17.57 -11.69
CA SER A 118 -7.64 17.05 -10.65
C SER A 118 -8.46 16.66 -9.43
N ASP A 119 -9.09 15.50 -9.48
CA ASP A 119 -9.94 14.96 -8.41
C ASP A 119 -9.38 13.69 -7.76
N GLY A 120 -8.29 13.13 -8.30
CA GLY A 120 -7.69 11.88 -7.83
C GLY A 120 -8.43 10.61 -8.25
N LEU A 121 -9.50 10.74 -9.05
CA LEU A 121 -10.35 9.64 -9.50
C LEU A 121 -10.00 9.23 -10.93
N VAL A 122 -9.92 7.93 -11.20
CA VAL A 122 -9.64 7.44 -12.55
C VAL A 122 -10.94 7.08 -13.25
N GLY A 123 -11.56 8.10 -13.86
CA GLY A 123 -12.72 7.96 -14.73
C GLY A 123 -12.36 7.80 -16.21
N PRO A 124 -13.37 7.73 -17.11
CA PRO A 124 -13.16 7.54 -18.55
C PRO A 124 -12.19 8.55 -19.18
N LYS A 125 -12.26 9.83 -18.78
CA LYS A 125 -11.37 10.89 -19.27
C LYS A 125 -9.92 10.71 -18.80
N THR A 126 -9.73 10.30 -17.54
CA THR A 126 -8.38 10.00 -17.03
C THR A 126 -7.80 8.78 -17.72
N TRP A 127 -8.60 7.76 -18.00
CA TRP A 127 -8.18 6.60 -18.80
C TRP A 127 -7.78 6.99 -20.22
N GLU A 128 -8.56 7.84 -20.89
CA GLU A 128 -8.20 8.35 -22.21
C GLU A 128 -6.83 9.04 -22.19
N MET A 129 -6.59 9.90 -21.19
CA MET A 129 -5.29 10.55 -21.01
C MET A 129 -4.16 9.54 -20.70
N LEU A 130 -4.40 8.52 -19.87
CA LEU A 130 -3.43 7.47 -19.53
C LEU A 130 -3.11 6.54 -20.72
N ARG A 131 -4.03 6.36 -21.66
CA ARG A 131 -3.84 5.48 -22.83
C ARG A 131 -3.31 6.22 -24.06
N TYR A 132 -3.79 7.44 -24.29
CA TYR A 132 -3.59 8.16 -25.56
C TYR A 132 -3.07 9.59 -25.40
N GLY A 133 -2.97 10.09 -24.16
CA GLY A 133 -2.47 11.43 -23.89
C GLY A 133 -1.03 11.64 -24.39
N LYS A 134 -0.75 12.83 -24.91
CA LYS A 134 0.61 13.25 -25.27
C LYS A 134 1.41 13.50 -23.99
N ARG A 135 2.66 13.03 -23.94
CA ARG A 135 3.54 13.13 -22.76
C ARG A 135 4.96 13.43 -23.18
#